data_AF-A0A9X2QNM5-F1
#
_entry.id   AF-A0A9X2QNM5-F1
#
_cell.length_a   1.000
_cell.length_b   1.000
_cell.length_c   1.000
_cell.angle_alpha   90.00
_cell.angle_beta   90.00
_cell.angle_gamma   90.00
#
_symmetry.space_group_name_H-M   'P 1'
#
loop_
_entity.id
_entity.type
_entity.pdbx_description
1 polymer ?
#
loop_
_entity_poly.entity_id
_entity_poly.type
_entity_poly.pdbx_seq_one_letter_code
_entity_poly.pdbx_strand_id
1 'polypeptide(L)'
;MTGKIKLSVATVLLLFALTAGVYLSGQLILMLLKVAGPLTVGTYWSYVQALELPQFAPYATMIKLAGALGFGVPLLAWVALLIPLFKPKAAALHGDARFASGSDLAKKDMLSHP
;
A
#
# COMPACT_ATOMS: atom_id res chain seq x y z
N MET A 1 5.95 -11.29 13.06
CA MET A 1 5.18 -11.74 11.89
C MET A 1 6.06 -12.61 11.01
N THR A 2 5.66 -13.86 10.76
CA THR A 2 6.29 -14.75 9.79
C THR A 2 6.33 -14.11 8.39
N GLY A 3 7.38 -14.34 7.61
CA GLY A 3 7.54 -13.74 6.27
C GLY A 3 6.34 -13.95 5.33
N LYS A 4 5.66 -15.09 5.43
CA LYS A 4 4.43 -15.41 4.70
C LYS A 4 3.30 -14.41 4.96
N ILE A 5 3.10 -14.00 6.22
CA ILE A 5 2.04 -13.04 6.62
C ILE A 5 2.34 -11.65 6.05
N LYS A 6 3.61 -11.23 6.05
CA LYS A 6 4.01 -9.94 5.47
C LYS A 6 3.71 -9.88 3.97
N LEU A 7 3.98 -10.96 3.25
CA LEU A 7 3.65 -11.10 1.83
C LEU A 7 2.14 -11.03 1.60
N SER A 8 1.34 -11.78 2.36
CA SER A 8 -0.13 -11.72 2.25
C SER A 8 -0.68 -10.32 2.48
N VAL A 9 -0.20 -9.62 3.50
CA VAL A 9 -0.60 -8.23 3.80
C VAL A 9 -0.20 -7.29 2.65
N ALA A 10 1.02 -7.41 2.13
CA ALA A 10 1.49 -6.60 1.01
C ALA A 10 0.62 -6.80 -0.24
N THR A 11 0.24 -8.04 -0.56
CA THR A 11 -0.64 -8.36 -1.70
C THR A 11 -2.03 -7.77 -1.53
N VAL A 12 -2.63 -7.88 -0.34
CA VAL A 12 -3.96 -7.29 -0.07
C VAL A 12 -3.91 -5.77 -0.19
N LEU A 13 -2.88 -5.13 0.37
CA LEU A 13 -2.68 -3.68 0.24
C LEU A 13 -2.46 -3.24 -1.22
N LEU A 14 -1.81 -4.07 -2.05
CA LEU A 14 -1.63 -3.79 -3.47
C LEU A 14 -2.99 -3.80 -4.19
N LEU A 15 -3.82 -4.81 -3.96
CA LEU A 15 -5.17 -4.88 -4.55
C LEU A 15 -6.03 -3.68 -4.13
N PHE A 16 -5.92 -3.28 -2.87
CA PHE A 16 -6.59 -2.09 -2.35
C PHE A 16 -6.08 -0.80 -3.00
N ALA A 17 -4.77 -0.67 -3.18
CA ALA A 17 -4.17 0.49 -3.86
C ALA A 17 -4.61 0.58 -5.33
N LEU A 18 -4.73 -0.55 -6.02
CA LEU A 18 -5.21 -0.60 -7.40
C LEU A 18 -6.69 -0.18 -7.52
N THR A 19 -7.56 -0.71 -6.64
CA THR A 19 -8.98 -0.35 -6.62
C THR A 19 -9.19 1.11 -6.24
N ALA A 20 -8.46 1.60 -5.23
CA ALA A 20 -8.43 3.01 -4.88
C ALA A 20 -7.96 3.85 -6.08
N GLY A 21 -6.93 3.41 -6.81
CA GLY A 21 -6.40 4.15 -7.95
C GLY A 21 -7.38 4.31 -9.12
N VAL A 22 -8.14 3.26 -9.45
CA VAL A 22 -9.22 3.34 -10.46
C VAL A 22 -10.27 4.38 -10.04
N TYR A 23 -10.70 4.34 -8.78
CA TYR A 23 -11.71 5.26 -8.24
C TYR A 23 -11.22 6.72 -8.25
N LEU A 24 -9.98 6.94 -7.76
CA LEU A 24 -9.38 8.26 -7.66
C LEU A 24 -9.12 8.86 -9.05
N SER A 25 -8.67 8.04 -10.00
CA SER A 25 -8.49 8.44 -11.40
C SER A 25 -9.81 8.87 -12.03
N GLY A 26 -10.88 8.11 -11.83
CA GLY A 26 -12.23 8.48 -12.31
C GLY A 26 -12.73 9.79 -11.72
N GLN A 27 -12.54 10.00 -10.41
CA GLN A 27 -12.88 11.27 -9.74
C GLN A 27 -12.06 12.45 -10.28
N LEU A 28 -10.75 12.27 -10.46
CA LEU A 28 -9.88 13.31 -11.00
C LEU A 28 -10.29 13.70 -12.43
N ILE A 29 -10.65 12.76 -13.30
CA ILE A 29 -11.16 13.09 -14.64
C ILE A 29 -12.42 13.94 -14.55
N LEU A 30 -13.41 13.54 -13.76
CA LEU A 30 -14.66 14.31 -13.61
C LEU A 30 -14.39 15.73 -13.08
N MET A 31 -13.45 15.85 -12.13
CA MET A 31 -13.05 17.13 -11.54
C MET A 31 -12.27 18.01 -12.53
N LEU A 32 -11.33 17.44 -13.30
CA LEU A 32 -10.52 18.17 -14.28
C LEU A 32 -11.37 18.61 -15.48
N LEU A 33 -12.28 17.75 -15.94
CA LEU A 33 -13.21 18.07 -17.04
C LEU A 33 -14.40 18.92 -16.57
N LYS A 34 -14.56 19.15 -15.26
CA LYS A 34 -15.72 19.83 -14.65
C LYS A 34 -17.07 19.26 -15.12
N VAL A 35 -17.13 17.96 -15.37
CA VAL A 35 -18.35 17.28 -15.81
C VAL A 35 -18.98 16.58 -14.62
N ALA A 36 -20.25 16.90 -14.35
CA ALA A 36 -21.07 16.15 -13.40
C ALA A 36 -21.57 14.87 -14.07
N GLY A 37 -20.72 13.84 -14.09
CA GLY A 37 -21.03 12.51 -14.62
C GLY A 37 -21.12 11.46 -13.51
N PRO A 38 -21.83 10.34 -13.73
CA PRO A 38 -21.84 9.25 -12.79
C PRO A 38 -20.41 8.67 -12.66
N LEU A 39 -19.90 8.64 -11.42
CA LEU A 39 -18.65 7.98 -11.12
C LEU A 39 -18.89 6.47 -11.11
N THR A 40 -18.42 5.79 -12.16
CA THR A 40 -18.44 4.34 -12.28
C THR A 40 -17.03 3.81 -12.38
N VAL A 41 -16.82 2.54 -12.03
CA VAL A 41 -15.51 1.88 -12.12
C VAL A 41 -14.97 1.90 -13.56
N GLY A 42 -15.87 1.92 -14.55
CA GLY A 42 -15.53 2.01 -15.98
C GLY A 42 -15.29 3.43 -16.50
N THR A 43 -15.60 4.49 -15.73
CA THR A 43 -15.52 5.88 -16.21
C THR A 43 -14.13 6.20 -16.75
N TYR A 44 -13.08 5.80 -16.03
CA TYR A 44 -11.70 6.00 -16.49
C TYR A 44 -11.43 5.31 -17.85
N TRP A 45 -11.88 4.06 -18.00
CA TRP A 45 -11.65 3.29 -19.21
C TRP A 45 -12.38 3.88 -20.43
N SER A 46 -13.63 4.34 -20.23
CA SER A 46 -14.39 5.01 -21.28
C SER A 46 -13.69 6.28 -21.76
N TYR A 47 -13.09 7.07 -20.86
CA TYR A 47 -12.32 8.26 -21.24
C TYR A 47 -10.98 7.93 -21.89
N VAL A 48 -10.33 6.84 -21.48
CA VAL A 48 -9.11 6.35 -22.15
C VAL A 48 -9.40 5.91 -23.57
N GLN A 49 -10.51 5.18 -23.81
CA GLN A 49 -10.94 4.84 -25.17
C GLN A 49 -11.32 6.08 -25.98
N ALA A 50 -11.92 7.08 -25.33
CA ALA A 50 -12.27 8.33 -25.98
C ALA A 50 -11.04 9.17 -26.41
N LEU A 51 -9.83 8.90 -25.89
CA LEU A 51 -8.58 9.54 -26.33
C LEU A 51 -8.26 9.30 -27.81
N GLU A 52 -8.74 8.19 -28.38
CA GLU A 52 -8.53 7.88 -29.80
C GLU A 52 -9.34 8.81 -30.72
N LEU A 53 -10.34 9.50 -30.16
CA LEU A 53 -11.10 10.49 -30.92
C LEU A 53 -10.35 11.83 -30.92
N PRO A 54 -10.12 12.44 -32.10
CA PRO A 54 -9.39 13.71 -32.20
C PRO A 54 -10.05 14.87 -31.42
N GLN A 55 -11.35 14.76 -31.11
CA GLN A 55 -12.08 15.72 -30.27
C GLN A 55 -11.58 15.77 -28.81
N PHE A 56 -10.98 14.69 -28.30
CA PHE A 56 -10.44 14.62 -26.93
C PHE A 56 -8.92 14.84 -26.87
N ALA A 57 -8.25 15.08 -28.00
CA ALA A 57 -6.84 15.44 -28.07
C ALA A 57 -6.41 16.59 -27.11
N PRO A 58 -7.16 17.71 -26.98
CA PRO A 58 -6.78 18.76 -26.04
C PRO A 58 -6.89 18.34 -24.56
N TYR A 59 -7.73 17.35 -24.25
CA TYR A 59 -7.92 16.81 -22.89
C TYR A 59 -7.02 15.62 -22.59
N ALA A 60 -6.24 15.15 -23.57
CA ALA A 60 -5.42 13.95 -23.43
C ALA A 60 -4.40 14.05 -22.29
N THR A 61 -3.79 15.23 -22.14
CA THR A 61 -2.83 15.50 -21.06
C THR A 61 -3.51 15.45 -19.68
N MET A 62 -4.74 15.96 -19.57
CA MET A 62 -5.51 15.93 -18.32
C MET A 62 -5.89 14.50 -17.93
N ILE A 63 -6.34 13.69 -18.90
CA ILE A 63 -6.68 12.28 -18.66
C ILE A 63 -5.44 11.49 -18.24
N LYS A 64 -4.29 11.71 -18.89
CA LYS A 64 -3.01 11.09 -18.51
C LYS A 64 -2.55 11.52 -17.12
N LEU A 65 -2.67 12.80 -16.78
CA LEU A 65 -2.33 13.31 -15.44
C LEU A 65 -3.27 12.76 -14.36
N ALA A 66 -4.57 12.67 -14.64
CA ALA A 66 -5.55 12.07 -13.73
C ALA A 66 -5.25 10.59 -13.48
N GLY A 67 -4.88 9.84 -14.52
CA GLY A 67 -4.39 8.46 -14.37
C GLY A 67 -3.08 8.39 -13.58
N ALA A 68 -2.09 9.21 -13.93
CA ALA A 68 -0.79 9.22 -13.27
C ALA A 68 -0.90 9.57 -11.78
N LEU A 69 -1.72 10.57 -11.42
CA LEU A 69 -1.95 10.94 -10.03
C LEU A 69 -2.86 9.94 -9.32
N GLY A 70 -3.94 9.50 -9.98
CA GLY A 70 -4.92 8.57 -9.45
C GLY A 70 -4.30 7.22 -9.08
N PHE A 71 -3.45 6.65 -9.94
CA PHE A 71 -2.73 5.42 -9.65
C PHE A 71 -1.40 5.65 -8.92
N GLY A 72 -0.70 6.74 -9.24
CA GLY A 72 0.62 7.03 -8.68
C GLY A 72 0.57 7.27 -7.18
N VAL A 73 -0.40 8.06 -6.68
CA VAL A 73 -0.48 8.35 -5.24
C VAL A 73 -0.72 7.08 -4.39
N PRO A 74 -1.71 6.21 -4.71
CA PRO A 74 -1.89 4.95 -3.99
C PRO A 74 -0.71 3.98 -4.11
N LEU A 75 -0.09 3.88 -5.29
CA LEU A 75 1.08 3.01 -5.48
C LEU A 75 2.31 3.51 -4.72
N LEU A 76 2.56 4.82 -4.71
CA LEU A 76 3.63 5.42 -3.91
C LEU A 76 3.38 5.21 -2.41
N ALA A 77 2.15 5.40 -1.95
CA ALA A 77 1.77 5.10 -0.57
C ALA A 77 1.99 3.62 -0.23
N TRP A 78 1.63 2.71 -1.14
CA TRP A 78 1.88 1.28 -0.98
C TRP A 78 3.38 0.97 -0.86
N VAL A 79 4.23 1.49 -1.77
CA VAL A 79 5.69 1.33 -1.71
C VAL A 79 6.25 1.88 -0.39
N ALA A 80 5.79 3.05 0.05
CA ALA A 80 6.21 3.65 1.31
C ALA A 80 5.88 2.76 2.52
N LEU A 81 4.74 2.05 2.50
CA LEU A 81 4.36 1.09 3.54
C LEU A 81 5.19 -0.20 3.52
N LEU A 82 5.72 -0.59 2.36
CA LEU A 82 6.60 -1.76 2.27
C LEU A 82 7.94 -1.52 3.00
N ILE A 83 8.44 -0.29 3.00
CA ILE A 83 9.73 0.06 3.62
C ILE A 83 9.78 -0.38 5.10
N PRO A 84 8.88 0.08 6.01
CA PRO A 84 8.89 -0.36 7.40
C PRO A 84 8.46 -1.83 7.57
N LEU A 85 7.65 -2.37 6.66
CA LEU A 85 7.18 -3.76 6.74
C LEU A 85 8.33 -4.76 6.52
N PHE A 86 9.22 -4.44 5.60
CA PHE A 86 10.40 -5.25 5.27
C PHE A 86 11.69 -4.80 5.97
N LYS A 87 11.70 -3.63 6.60
CA LYS A 87 12.84 -3.19 7.43
C LYS A 87 13.13 -4.26 8.50
N PRO A 88 14.33 -4.88 8.48
CA PRO A 88 14.70 -5.83 9.52
C PRO A 88 14.73 -5.08 10.85
N LYS A 89 14.13 -5.65 11.90
CA LYS A 89 14.33 -5.13 13.25
C LYS A 89 15.83 -5.21 13.52
N ALA A 90 16.42 -4.12 13.99
CA ALA A 90 17.81 -4.12 14.44
C ALA A 90 17.96 -5.31 15.39
N ALA A 91 18.88 -6.23 15.06
CA ALA A 91 19.33 -7.22 16.01
C ALA A 91 19.70 -6.47 17.29
N ALA A 92 19.23 -6.95 18.44
CA ALA A 92 19.54 -6.33 19.72
C ALA A 92 21.07 -6.29 19.89
N LEU A 93 21.67 -5.18 19.51
CA LEU A 93 23.12 -4.99 19.55
C LEU A 93 23.60 -4.77 20.99
N HIS A 94 22.67 -4.67 21.95
CA HIS A 94 22.90 -4.80 23.37
C HIS A 94 21.86 -5.77 23.96
N GLY A 95 22.32 -6.95 24.39
CA GLY A 95 21.56 -7.74 25.36
C GLY A 95 20.89 -9.00 24.86
N ASP A 96 21.54 -9.80 24.01
CA ASP A 96 21.42 -11.28 24.10
C ASP A 96 22.16 -11.82 25.35
N ALA A 97 22.46 -10.97 26.34
CA ALA A 97 22.63 -11.36 27.73
C ALA A 97 21.26 -11.65 28.34
N ARG A 98 20.58 -12.65 27.78
CA ARG A 98 19.47 -13.31 28.43
C ARG A 98 20.10 -14.09 29.57
N PHE A 99 20.30 -13.42 30.71
CA PHE A 99 20.19 -14.12 31.97
C PHE A 99 18.95 -14.99 31.87
N ALA A 100 19.11 -16.28 32.12
CA ALA A 100 18.03 -17.26 32.20
C ALA A 100 16.78 -16.56 32.71
N SER A 101 15.68 -16.61 31.95
CA SER A 101 14.44 -16.00 32.44
C SER A 101 14.15 -16.64 33.81
N GLY A 102 13.52 -15.92 34.74
CA GLY A 102 13.14 -16.50 36.04
C GLY A 102 12.33 -17.80 35.90
N SER A 103 11.74 -18.03 34.73
CA SER A 103 11.06 -19.26 34.30
C SER A 103 12.00 -20.46 34.05
N ASP A 104 13.25 -20.22 33.62
CA ASP A 104 14.30 -21.24 33.47
C ASP A 104 14.97 -21.56 34.81
N LEU A 105 15.12 -20.58 35.71
CA LEU A 105 15.63 -20.81 37.07
C LEU A 105 14.66 -21.62 37.93
N ALA A 106 13.34 -21.42 37.76
CA ALA A 106 12.31 -22.21 38.45
C ALA A 106 12.25 -23.68 38.00
N LYS A 107 12.81 -24.02 36.84
CA LYS A 107 12.83 -25.40 36.31
C LYS A 107 14.03 -26.23 36.78
N LYS A 108 14.98 -25.61 37.51
CA LYS A 108 16.21 -26.29 37.96
C LYS A 108 16.34 -26.46 39.48
N ASP A 109 15.26 -26.31 40.26
CA ASP A 109 15.26 -26.55 41.71
C ASP A 109 16.40 -25.85 42.49
N MET A 110 16.88 -24.72 41.97
CA MET A 110 18.01 -23.96 42.57
C MET A 110 17.57 -22.96 43.65
N LEU A 111 16.31 -23.00 44.10
CA LEU A 111 15.82 -22.24 45.25
C LEU A 111 15.57 -23.15 46.46
N SER A 112 16.53 -24.03 46.75
CA SER A 112 16.55 -24.74 48.03
C SER A 112 17.91 -24.61 48.73
N HIS A 113 17.88 -23.84 49.83
CA HIS A 113 18.75 -23.86 51.02
C HIS A 113 20.19 -23.33 50.92
N PRO A 114 20.77 -22.86 52.06
CA PRO A 114 20.26 -22.79 53.43
C PRO A 114 19.72 -21.43 53.88
#